data_AF-A0AAZ1Y5B2-F1
#
_entry.id   AF-A0AAZ1Y5B2-F1
#
_cell.length_a   1.000
_cell.length_b   1.000
_cell.length_c   1.000
_cell.angle_alpha   90.00
_cell.angle_beta   90.00
_cell.angle_gamma   90.00
#
_symmetry.space_group_name_H-M   'P 1'
#
loop_
_entity.id
_entity.type
_entity.pdbx_description
1 polymer ?
#
loop_
_entity_poly.entity_id
_entity_poly.type
_entity_poly.pdbx_seq_one_letter_code
_entity_poly.pdbx_strand_id
1 'polypeptide(L)'
;MEVSTLKKMIDDLCLHEDVHVGKTSLIIDGNALYYFLYYTSDPKLDQCCGGDYPGFKHKVCNFFKTLQDCEVNPYVILDGGSHTEKHEKNVSRLKYKLKKAKTIAETEPDGTLPEGYNVLPPLVKDVFIEILREKGIEFKVCLGEADPEVVSEANQKQCAVLSIDKDFYIFDVHKGFLNLHNFEWKKEEDGKIPAKIYTRSKFCQHFKLDPALMSVFASIAGNDYSRLEDNGAFAKESSSPGEYSIKRLDGMLGFLSKVNLDGLDDSQKRERALSEALNHVGKKENQTFKQAIKKYVKPEKTSSKLPPWVCEKVERGELTSFTTSVVDQKTILLTPLVEDFSQRSSYKAAYRIRQYFYGLLTGGEMCTEYDRDGEEIKDYRVPSILPSSDEQKQLKLQRLHKAPEGLRRRVFEQALQVQTSDLENIPDQLKLPVCVTVFWFKKLQHYSKPETVNCLHALLLWFVCEPDGPEDEFEKKMKALKDEGVSIWQPRVAHAFSQWQCCMRQSLHLNQLLCSPLSEPQCVRLYCGPLLHRLADEDTIKQLQKTLRGEKKELSKNLKTILNPTTAED
;
A
#
# COMPACT_ATOMS: atom_id res chain seq x y z
N MET A 1 2.29 -10.03 -17.56
CA MET A 1 2.10 -11.38 -18.13
C MET A 1 3.40 -11.98 -18.67
N GLU A 2 4.37 -11.19 -19.15
CA GLU A 2 5.67 -11.73 -19.63
C GLU A 2 6.79 -11.74 -18.57
N VAL A 3 6.78 -10.83 -17.60
CA VAL A 3 7.81 -10.85 -16.53
C VAL A 3 7.61 -12.05 -15.57
N SER A 4 6.40 -12.62 -15.47
CA SER A 4 6.18 -13.92 -14.82
C SER A 4 6.87 -15.07 -15.55
N THR A 5 6.88 -15.02 -16.88
CA THR A 5 7.59 -15.99 -17.71
C THR A 5 9.10 -15.83 -17.56
N LEU A 6 9.61 -14.60 -17.46
CA LEU A 6 11.04 -14.36 -17.19
C LEU A 6 11.48 -14.99 -15.86
N LYS A 7 10.74 -14.77 -14.78
CA LYS A 7 11.04 -15.43 -13.49
C LYS A 7 11.06 -16.95 -13.64
N LYS A 8 10.02 -17.53 -14.27
CA LYS A 8 9.95 -18.98 -14.52
C LYS A 8 11.15 -19.47 -15.31
N MET A 9 11.56 -18.75 -16.36
CA MET A 9 12.73 -19.07 -17.17
C MET A 9 14.03 -19.04 -16.35
N ILE A 10 14.21 -18.04 -15.48
CA ILE A 10 15.38 -17.92 -14.61
C ILE A 10 15.43 -19.05 -13.57
N ASP A 11 14.28 -19.39 -12.99
CA ASP A 11 14.11 -20.50 -12.04
C ASP A 11 14.42 -21.85 -12.73
N ASP A 12 13.82 -22.12 -13.91
CA ASP A 12 13.99 -23.35 -14.68
C ASP A 12 15.45 -23.57 -15.12
N LEU A 13 16.15 -22.48 -15.47
CA LEU A 13 17.55 -22.50 -15.88
C LEU A 13 18.54 -22.43 -14.70
N CYS A 14 18.04 -22.35 -13.46
CA CYS A 14 18.86 -22.23 -12.26
C CYS A 14 19.89 -21.08 -12.33
N LEU A 15 19.48 -19.91 -12.86
CA LEU A 15 20.35 -18.74 -12.99
C LEU A 15 20.53 -17.95 -11.69
N HIS A 16 20.21 -18.59 -10.56
CA HIS A 16 20.34 -18.09 -9.21
C HIS A 16 21.53 -18.77 -8.51
N GLU A 17 22.14 -18.08 -7.56
CA GLU A 17 23.10 -18.66 -6.62
C GLU A 17 22.51 -18.77 -5.23
N ASP A 18 22.72 -19.90 -4.57
CA ASP A 18 22.42 -20.04 -3.16
C ASP A 18 23.43 -19.21 -2.33
N VAL A 19 22.90 -18.39 -1.42
CA VAL A 19 23.68 -17.51 -0.55
C VAL A 19 23.12 -17.53 0.85
N HIS A 20 23.95 -17.16 1.83
CA HIS A 20 23.56 -17.01 3.22
C HIS A 20 23.76 -15.55 3.63
N VAL A 21 22.66 -14.82 3.78
CA VAL A 21 22.67 -13.37 4.02
C VAL A 21 22.82 -13.10 5.51
N GLY A 22 23.92 -12.43 5.88
CA GLY A 22 24.19 -11.96 7.24
C GLY A 22 25.36 -10.96 7.23
N LYS A 23 25.47 -10.14 8.29
CA LYS A 23 26.53 -9.12 8.47
C LYS A 23 26.70 -8.21 7.24
N THR A 24 25.60 -7.72 6.69
CA THR A 24 25.59 -6.94 5.44
C THR A 24 24.53 -5.84 5.46
N SER A 25 24.59 -4.92 4.50
CA SER A 25 23.52 -3.93 4.29
C SER A 25 22.62 -4.38 3.14
N LEU A 26 21.32 -4.07 3.24
CA LEU A 26 20.32 -4.54 2.29
C LEU A 26 19.33 -3.43 1.94
N ILE A 27 19.14 -3.16 0.65
CA ILE A 27 18.06 -2.28 0.20
C ILE A 27 16.79 -3.09 0.03
N ILE A 28 15.69 -2.63 0.59
CA ILE A 28 14.41 -3.32 0.55
C ILE A 28 13.38 -2.45 -0.16
N ASP A 29 12.75 -3.00 -1.20
CA ASP A 29 11.50 -2.44 -1.73
C ASP A 29 10.38 -2.65 -0.70
N GLY A 30 10.01 -1.57 -0.03
CA GLY A 30 9.06 -1.58 1.08
C GLY A 30 7.65 -1.97 0.64
N ASN A 31 7.25 -1.58 -0.57
CA ASN A 31 5.93 -1.91 -1.10
C ASN A 31 5.83 -3.42 -1.31
N ALA A 32 6.79 -4.00 -2.01
CA ALA A 32 6.91 -5.45 -2.14
C ALA A 32 6.90 -6.17 -0.78
N LEU A 33 7.66 -5.66 0.19
CA LEU A 33 7.81 -6.29 1.49
C LEU A 33 6.49 -6.37 2.27
N TYR A 34 5.78 -5.26 2.46
CA TYR A 34 4.56 -5.32 3.28
C TYR A 34 3.44 -6.13 2.60
N TYR A 35 3.37 -6.12 1.26
CA TYR A 35 2.44 -6.98 0.52
C TYR A 35 2.78 -8.45 0.73
N PHE A 36 4.07 -8.80 0.62
CA PHE A 36 4.55 -10.17 0.86
C PHE A 36 4.24 -10.63 2.28
N LEU A 37 4.68 -9.88 3.30
CA LEU A 37 4.49 -10.24 4.71
C LEU A 37 3.02 -10.41 5.08
N TYR A 38 2.13 -9.61 4.51
CA TYR A 38 0.69 -9.75 4.76
C TYR A 38 0.13 -11.02 4.10
N TYR A 39 0.38 -11.20 2.80
CA TYR A 39 -0.25 -12.26 2.02
C TYR A 39 0.32 -13.65 2.23
N THR A 40 1.59 -13.76 2.63
CA THR A 40 2.27 -15.03 2.92
C THR A 40 2.38 -15.30 4.43
N SER A 41 1.58 -14.59 5.23
CA SER A 41 1.50 -14.82 6.67
C SER A 41 0.96 -16.22 6.97
N ASP A 42 1.54 -16.84 7.99
CA ASP A 42 1.09 -18.11 8.54
C ASP A 42 1.13 -18.03 10.08
N PRO A 43 -0.02 -18.08 10.79
CA PRO A 43 -1.37 -18.19 10.25
C PRO A 43 -1.74 -16.99 9.36
N LYS A 44 -2.68 -17.21 8.42
CA LYS A 44 -3.11 -16.21 7.44
C LYS A 44 -3.79 -15.04 8.14
N LEU A 45 -3.32 -13.82 7.87
CA LEU A 45 -3.94 -12.59 8.36
C LEU A 45 -5.27 -12.33 7.65
N ASP A 46 -6.24 -11.82 8.40
CA ASP A 46 -7.58 -11.55 7.90
C ASP A 46 -7.57 -10.51 6.76
N GLN A 47 -8.38 -10.75 5.75
CA GLN A 47 -8.60 -9.80 4.64
C GLN A 47 -10.09 -9.48 4.48
N CYS A 48 -10.97 -10.28 5.08
CA CYS A 48 -12.42 -10.22 4.88
C CYS A 48 -13.07 -9.24 5.84
N CYS A 49 -12.54 -9.12 7.05
CA CYS A 49 -13.06 -8.29 8.12
C CYS A 49 -12.30 -6.97 8.22
N GLY A 50 -11.71 -6.48 7.13
CA GLY A 50 -11.04 -5.19 7.13
C GLY A 50 -9.65 -5.17 7.79
N GLY A 51 -9.08 -6.32 8.13
CA GLY A 51 -7.66 -6.48 8.46
C GLY A 51 -7.33 -6.82 9.93
N ASP A 52 -6.25 -7.59 10.13
CA ASP A 52 -5.66 -7.86 11.45
C ASP A 52 -4.34 -7.08 11.60
N TYR A 53 -4.44 -5.80 11.99
CA TYR A 53 -3.28 -4.93 12.15
C TYR A 53 -2.36 -5.36 13.31
N PRO A 54 -2.85 -5.79 14.49
CA PRO A 54 -2.00 -6.36 15.53
C PRO A 54 -1.21 -7.60 15.07
N GLY A 55 -1.88 -8.54 14.39
CA GLY A 55 -1.22 -9.71 13.81
C GLY A 55 -0.16 -9.32 12.77
N PHE A 56 -0.47 -8.33 11.92
CA PHE A 56 0.49 -7.79 10.96
C PHE A 56 1.72 -7.15 11.64
N LYS A 57 1.53 -6.35 12.71
CA LYS A 57 2.63 -5.77 13.49
C LYS A 57 3.57 -6.85 14.00
N HIS A 58 3.03 -7.94 14.53
CA HIS A 58 3.84 -9.07 14.98
C HIS A 58 4.68 -9.66 13.84
N LYS A 59 4.11 -9.88 12.65
CA LYS A 59 4.85 -10.41 11.48
C LYS A 59 5.98 -9.48 11.03
N VAL A 60 5.71 -8.19 10.93
CA VAL A 60 6.73 -7.20 10.53
C VAL A 60 7.85 -7.11 11.57
N CYS A 61 7.51 -7.08 12.86
CA CYS A 61 8.50 -7.05 13.93
C CYS A 61 9.41 -8.28 13.91
N ASN A 62 8.87 -9.47 13.68
CA ASN A 62 9.67 -10.69 13.59
C ASN A 62 10.61 -10.69 12.39
N PHE A 63 10.14 -10.20 11.24
CA PHE A 63 10.99 -10.07 10.04
C PHE A 63 12.21 -9.19 10.33
N PHE A 64 12.00 -7.98 10.85
CA PHE A 64 13.11 -7.07 11.15
C PHE A 64 13.97 -7.54 12.32
N LYS A 65 13.39 -8.24 13.30
CA LYS A 65 14.17 -8.90 14.36
C LYS A 65 15.12 -9.94 13.76
N THR A 66 14.65 -10.77 12.83
CA THR A 66 15.50 -11.77 12.16
C THR A 66 16.66 -11.09 11.43
N LEU A 67 16.40 -9.99 10.71
CA LEU A 67 17.46 -9.22 10.06
C LEU A 67 18.47 -8.69 11.08
N GLN A 68 18.01 -8.15 12.20
CA GLN A 68 18.86 -7.67 13.28
C GLN A 68 19.72 -8.79 13.90
N ASP A 69 19.11 -9.94 14.20
CA ASP A 69 19.80 -11.11 14.76
C ASP A 69 20.88 -11.64 13.79
N CYS A 70 20.68 -11.46 12.48
CA CYS A 70 21.67 -11.77 11.43
C CYS A 70 22.65 -10.64 11.12
N GLU A 71 22.65 -9.54 11.88
CA GLU A 71 23.45 -8.33 11.64
C GLU A 71 23.25 -7.75 10.21
N VAL A 72 22.04 -7.88 9.67
CA VAL A 72 21.63 -7.28 8.40
C VAL A 72 21.06 -5.89 8.68
N ASN A 73 21.63 -4.87 8.05
CA ASN A 73 21.18 -3.48 8.17
C ASN A 73 20.24 -3.12 7.00
N PRO A 74 18.90 -3.08 7.22
CA PRO A 74 17.95 -2.76 6.18
C PRO A 74 17.84 -1.25 5.93
N TYR A 75 17.73 -0.86 4.66
CA TYR A 75 17.23 0.44 4.24
C TYR A 75 16.00 0.26 3.36
N VAL A 76 14.83 0.67 3.86
CA VAL A 76 13.53 0.42 3.22
C VAL A 76 13.09 1.62 2.38
N ILE A 77 12.75 1.40 1.11
CA ILE A 77 12.30 2.46 0.20
C ILE A 77 10.89 2.13 -0.27
N LEU A 78 9.95 3.05 -0.06
CA LEU A 78 8.51 2.88 -0.30
C LEU A 78 8.03 3.72 -1.49
N ASP A 79 7.03 3.26 -2.22
CA ASP A 79 6.45 4.06 -3.31
C ASP A 79 5.72 5.30 -2.78
N GLY A 80 5.81 6.34 -3.58
CA GLY A 80 5.06 7.58 -3.51
C GLY A 80 3.76 7.56 -4.30
N GLY A 81 3.54 8.62 -5.09
CA GLY A 81 2.44 8.71 -6.05
C GLY A 81 2.81 8.11 -7.40
N SER A 82 1.83 7.64 -8.14
CA SER A 82 2.08 7.10 -9.50
C SER A 82 2.25 8.20 -10.55
N HIS A 83 2.94 7.92 -11.65
CA HIS A 83 3.04 8.80 -12.82
C HIS A 83 1.81 8.74 -13.73
N THR A 84 1.60 9.78 -14.55
CA THR A 84 0.46 9.87 -15.49
C THR A 84 0.51 8.79 -16.57
N GLU A 85 1.73 8.38 -16.98
CA GLU A 85 1.96 7.33 -17.97
C GLU A 85 1.44 5.95 -17.53
N LYS A 86 1.28 5.70 -16.22
CA LYS A 86 0.75 4.44 -15.67
C LYS A 86 -0.75 4.49 -15.39
N HIS A 87 -1.43 5.61 -15.66
CA HIS A 87 -2.82 5.80 -15.26
C HIS A 87 -3.75 4.67 -15.74
N GLU A 88 -3.73 4.36 -17.04
CA GLU A 88 -4.55 3.28 -17.61
C GLU A 88 -4.27 1.92 -16.97
N LYS A 89 -2.99 1.61 -16.72
CA LYS A 89 -2.59 0.36 -16.06
C LYS A 89 -3.04 0.32 -14.61
N ASN A 90 -2.95 1.43 -13.90
CA ASN A 90 -3.40 1.53 -12.52
C ASN A 90 -4.93 1.39 -12.42
N VAL A 91 -5.69 1.94 -13.37
CA VAL A 91 -7.14 1.72 -13.48
C VAL A 91 -7.45 0.25 -13.79
N SER A 92 -6.71 -0.41 -14.69
CA SER A 92 -6.86 -1.85 -14.93
C SER A 92 -6.52 -2.70 -13.70
N ARG A 93 -5.46 -2.35 -12.96
CA ARG A 93 -5.11 -2.98 -11.67
C ARG A 93 -6.23 -2.76 -10.65
N LEU A 94 -6.86 -1.58 -10.64
CA LEU A 94 -7.99 -1.26 -9.76
C LEU A 94 -9.22 -2.13 -10.07
N LYS A 95 -9.54 -2.32 -11.35
CA LYS A 95 -10.62 -3.25 -11.79
C LYS A 95 -10.36 -4.68 -11.33
N TYR A 96 -9.11 -5.14 -11.39
CA TYR A 96 -8.75 -6.47 -10.89
C TYR A 96 -8.86 -6.56 -9.36
N LYS A 97 -8.45 -5.52 -8.62
CA LYS A 97 -8.66 -5.43 -7.16
C LYS A 97 -10.15 -5.44 -6.81
N LEU A 98 -11.00 -4.77 -7.60
CA LEU A 98 -12.46 -4.79 -7.43
C LEU A 98 -13.01 -6.22 -7.53
N LYS A 99 -12.63 -6.93 -8.60
CA LYS A 99 -13.01 -8.34 -8.79
C LYS A 99 -12.60 -9.21 -7.60
N LYS A 100 -11.36 -9.06 -7.12
CA LYS A 100 -10.87 -9.81 -5.95
C LYS A 100 -11.66 -9.49 -4.69
N ALA A 101 -11.87 -8.21 -4.39
CA ALA A 101 -12.60 -7.78 -3.21
C ALA A 101 -14.04 -8.30 -3.20
N LYS A 102 -14.70 -8.27 -4.36
CA LYS A 102 -16.04 -8.87 -4.53
C LYS A 102 -16.02 -10.38 -4.30
N THR A 103 -15.11 -11.10 -4.95
CA THR A 103 -14.99 -12.56 -4.76
C THR A 103 -14.75 -12.91 -3.29
N ILE A 104 -13.89 -12.17 -2.59
CA ILE A 104 -13.64 -12.41 -1.16
C ILE A 104 -14.89 -12.11 -0.31
N ALA A 105 -15.63 -11.05 -0.63
CA ALA A 105 -16.86 -10.70 0.09
C ALA A 105 -17.99 -11.71 -0.10
N GLU A 106 -18.06 -12.37 -1.26
CA GLU A 106 -19.12 -13.33 -1.60
C GLU A 106 -18.75 -14.79 -1.28
N THR A 107 -17.48 -15.06 -0.97
CA THR A 107 -17.03 -16.40 -0.55
C THR A 107 -17.29 -16.57 0.94
N GLU A 108 -17.88 -17.69 1.33
CA GLU A 108 -18.09 -18.02 2.75
C GLU A 108 -16.75 -18.11 3.51
N PRO A 109 -16.71 -17.85 4.83
CA PRO A 109 -15.46 -17.84 5.61
C PRO A 109 -14.64 -19.14 5.55
N ASP A 110 -15.29 -20.29 5.35
CA ASP A 110 -14.71 -21.62 5.15
C ASP A 110 -14.55 -22.01 3.68
N GLY A 111 -15.00 -21.14 2.76
CA GLY A 111 -14.89 -21.33 1.33
C GLY A 111 -13.45 -21.25 0.83
N THR A 112 -13.14 -22.03 -0.20
CA THR A 112 -11.81 -21.98 -0.84
C THR A 112 -11.73 -20.77 -1.77
N LEU A 113 -10.91 -19.78 -1.40
CA LEU A 113 -10.59 -18.67 -2.29
C LEU A 113 -9.69 -19.14 -3.44
N PRO A 114 -9.85 -18.57 -4.66
CA PRO A 114 -8.91 -18.85 -5.74
C PRO A 114 -7.48 -18.44 -5.36
N GLU A 115 -6.49 -19.20 -5.82
CA GLU A 115 -5.09 -18.91 -5.54
C GLU A 115 -4.72 -17.48 -6.00
N GLY A 116 -3.99 -16.75 -5.15
CA GLY A 116 -3.58 -15.37 -5.44
C GLY A 116 -4.68 -14.31 -5.34
N TYR A 117 -5.91 -14.67 -4.95
CA TYR A 117 -6.95 -13.69 -4.61
C TYR A 117 -6.72 -13.15 -3.21
N ASN A 118 -5.95 -12.07 -3.15
CA ASN A 118 -5.69 -11.31 -1.94
C ASN A 118 -6.04 -9.83 -2.12
N VAL A 119 -6.53 -9.21 -1.06
CA VAL A 119 -6.81 -7.78 -0.94
C VAL A 119 -6.14 -7.27 0.32
N LEU A 120 -5.41 -6.15 0.18
CA LEU A 120 -4.72 -5.53 1.30
C LEU A 120 -5.68 -4.61 2.06
N PRO A 121 -5.80 -4.74 3.39
CA PRO A 121 -6.57 -3.81 4.19
C PRO A 121 -6.05 -2.36 4.12
N PRO A 122 -6.93 -1.37 4.35
CA PRO A 122 -6.64 0.02 4.00
C PRO A 122 -5.50 0.66 4.80
N LEU A 123 -5.25 0.25 6.05
CA LEU A 123 -4.23 0.86 6.91
C LEU A 123 -2.89 0.10 6.93
N VAL A 124 -2.70 -0.95 6.12
CA VAL A 124 -1.46 -1.76 6.19
C VAL A 124 -0.20 -0.95 5.93
N LYS A 125 -0.22 -0.02 4.95
CA LYS A 125 0.93 0.86 4.67
C LYS A 125 1.21 1.79 5.86
N ASP A 126 0.16 2.36 6.45
CA ASP A 126 0.25 3.27 7.59
C ASP A 126 0.85 2.54 8.82
N VAL A 127 0.36 1.33 9.12
CA VAL A 127 0.90 0.46 10.18
C VAL A 127 2.35 0.06 9.89
N PHE A 128 2.70 -0.23 8.64
CA PHE A 128 4.07 -0.59 8.27
C PHE A 128 5.04 0.57 8.53
N ILE A 129 4.71 1.79 8.08
CA ILE A 129 5.53 3.00 8.31
C ILE A 129 5.64 3.30 9.82
N GLU A 130 4.55 3.18 10.57
CA GLU A 130 4.56 3.32 12.03
C GLU A 130 5.58 2.39 12.68
N ILE A 131 5.59 1.11 12.29
CA ILE A 131 6.53 0.11 12.85
C ILE A 131 7.98 0.43 12.49
N LEU A 132 8.26 0.86 11.25
CA LEU A 132 9.61 1.26 10.85
C LEU A 132 10.13 2.40 11.74
N ARG A 133 9.27 3.40 12.02
CA ARG A 133 9.61 4.52 12.92
C ARG A 133 9.81 4.06 14.35
N GLU A 134 8.88 3.26 14.90
CA GLU A 134 8.97 2.73 16.27
C GLU A 134 10.23 1.90 16.50
N LYS A 135 10.67 1.15 15.48
CA LYS A 135 11.86 0.28 15.53
C LYS A 135 13.16 0.98 15.15
N GLY A 136 13.11 2.23 14.69
CA GLY A 136 14.28 2.98 14.22
C GLY A 136 14.92 2.38 12.96
N ILE A 137 14.13 1.72 12.11
CA ILE A 137 14.59 1.19 10.82
C ILE A 137 14.77 2.36 9.85
N GLU A 138 15.90 2.43 9.14
CA GLU A 138 16.12 3.46 8.12
C GLU A 138 15.12 3.25 6.97
N PHE A 139 14.36 4.30 6.62
CA PHE A 139 13.45 4.23 5.48
C PHE A 139 13.23 5.59 4.80
N LYS A 140 12.71 5.53 3.58
CA LYS A 140 12.26 6.69 2.82
C LYS A 140 10.98 6.37 2.05
N VAL A 141 10.05 7.30 1.97
CA VAL A 141 8.93 7.25 1.00
C VAL A 141 9.27 8.11 -0.20
N CYS A 142 9.25 7.55 -1.41
CA CYS A 142 9.51 8.32 -2.62
C CYS A 142 8.38 9.32 -2.91
N LEU A 143 8.65 10.33 -3.73
CA LEU A 143 7.59 11.21 -4.25
C LEU A 143 6.85 10.55 -5.43
N GLY A 144 7.56 9.71 -6.18
CA GLY A 144 7.05 8.90 -7.27
C GLY A 144 7.27 7.40 -7.05
N GLU A 145 7.65 6.69 -8.09
CA GLU A 145 7.98 5.26 -8.01
C GLU A 145 9.28 5.00 -7.24
N ALA A 146 9.30 3.91 -6.48
CA ALA A 146 10.45 3.51 -5.67
C ALA A 146 11.56 2.85 -6.49
N ASP A 147 11.25 2.09 -7.54
CA ASP A 147 12.25 1.28 -8.27
C ASP A 147 13.49 2.08 -8.70
N PRO A 148 13.37 3.28 -9.31
CA PRO A 148 14.53 4.10 -9.66
C PRO A 148 15.42 4.44 -8.46
N GLU A 149 14.80 4.78 -7.32
CA GLU A 149 15.52 5.13 -6.09
C GLU A 149 16.13 3.88 -5.43
N VAL A 150 15.41 2.75 -5.42
CA VAL A 150 15.91 1.46 -4.93
C VAL A 150 17.19 1.07 -5.66
N VAL A 151 17.19 1.11 -7.00
CA VAL A 151 18.38 0.77 -7.80
C VAL A 151 19.51 1.76 -7.55
N SER A 152 19.21 3.06 -7.52
CA SER A 152 20.20 4.11 -7.26
C SER A 152 20.89 3.93 -5.90
N GLU A 153 20.11 3.76 -4.83
CA GLU A 153 20.63 3.60 -3.47
C GLU A 153 21.40 2.28 -3.32
N ALA A 154 20.91 1.18 -3.91
CA ALA A 154 21.61 -0.10 -3.91
C ALA A 154 22.98 -0.02 -4.58
N ASN A 155 23.06 0.63 -5.73
CA ASN A 155 24.31 0.78 -6.46
C ASN A 155 25.28 1.76 -5.79
N GLN A 156 24.77 2.84 -5.18
CA GLN A 156 25.60 3.79 -4.43
C GLN A 156 26.16 3.16 -3.16
N LYS A 157 25.33 2.45 -2.39
CA LYS A 157 25.72 1.80 -1.13
C LYS A 157 26.38 0.43 -1.34
N GLN A 158 26.42 -0.07 -2.58
CA GLN A 158 26.95 -1.38 -2.93
C GLN A 158 26.26 -2.51 -2.15
N CYS A 159 24.92 -2.50 -2.18
CA CYS A 159 24.04 -3.45 -1.49
C CYS A 159 23.20 -4.25 -2.49
N ALA A 160 22.77 -5.45 -2.09
CA ALA A 160 21.76 -6.19 -2.83
C ALA A 160 20.37 -5.55 -2.64
N VAL A 161 19.45 -5.85 -3.56
CA VAL A 161 18.04 -5.45 -3.46
C VAL A 161 17.18 -6.64 -3.08
N LEU A 162 16.27 -6.46 -2.12
CA LEU A 162 15.24 -7.44 -1.75
C LEU A 162 13.85 -6.94 -2.21
N SER A 163 13.18 -7.69 -3.09
CA SER A 163 11.83 -7.37 -3.60
C SER A 163 11.12 -8.62 -4.15
N ILE A 164 9.83 -8.49 -4.49
CA ILE A 164 9.11 -9.43 -5.37
C ILE A 164 8.96 -8.86 -6.79
N ASP A 165 9.26 -7.58 -7.00
CA ASP A 165 9.14 -6.96 -8.32
C ASP A 165 10.16 -7.57 -9.27
N LYS A 166 9.66 -7.90 -10.45
CA LYS A 166 10.40 -8.64 -11.46
C LYS A 166 11.17 -7.69 -12.38
N ASP A 167 10.89 -6.38 -12.34
CA ASP A 167 11.71 -5.39 -13.05
C ASP A 167 13.15 -5.36 -12.52
N PHE A 168 13.41 -5.79 -11.28
CA PHE A 168 14.76 -5.96 -10.72
C PHE A 168 15.58 -7.08 -11.38
N TYR A 169 14.97 -7.99 -12.17
CA TYR A 169 15.73 -8.90 -13.04
C TYR A 169 16.36 -8.19 -14.25
N ILE A 170 15.83 -7.02 -14.62
CA ILE A 170 16.27 -6.21 -15.76
C ILE A 170 17.21 -5.08 -15.32
N PHE A 171 16.90 -4.42 -14.21
CA PHE A 171 17.73 -3.34 -13.68
C PHE A 171 19.17 -3.79 -13.43
N ASP A 172 20.10 -2.85 -13.59
CA ASP A 172 21.51 -3.07 -13.31
C ASP A 172 21.80 -2.92 -11.82
N VAL A 173 21.46 -3.93 -11.02
CA VAL A 173 21.77 -3.94 -9.59
C VAL A 173 23.13 -4.61 -9.37
N HIS A 174 24.14 -3.83 -8.96
CA HIS A 174 25.54 -4.26 -8.94
C HIS A 174 25.81 -5.46 -8.04
N LYS A 175 25.15 -5.54 -6.88
CA LYS A 175 25.30 -6.67 -5.94
C LYS A 175 24.22 -7.75 -6.09
N GLY A 176 23.35 -7.61 -7.08
CA GLY A 176 22.31 -8.59 -7.37
C GLY A 176 21.00 -8.35 -6.64
N PHE A 177 20.04 -9.19 -7.02
CA PHE A 177 18.64 -9.14 -6.64
C PHE A 177 18.25 -10.42 -5.89
N LEU A 178 17.68 -10.26 -4.70
CA LEU A 178 17.11 -11.30 -3.87
C LEU A 178 15.59 -11.26 -4.01
N ASN A 179 14.99 -12.37 -4.44
CA ASN A 179 13.54 -12.48 -4.47
C ASN A 179 13.02 -12.86 -3.08
N LEU A 180 12.03 -12.12 -2.55
CA LEU A 180 11.44 -12.37 -1.23
C LEU A 180 10.89 -13.80 -1.06
N HIS A 181 10.40 -14.44 -2.13
CA HIS A 181 9.92 -15.83 -2.05
C HIS A 181 11.04 -16.85 -1.82
N ASN A 182 12.28 -16.50 -2.18
CA ASN A 182 13.46 -17.32 -1.96
C ASN A 182 14.29 -16.82 -0.76
N PHE A 183 13.81 -15.83 -0.01
CA PHE A 183 14.51 -15.28 1.15
C PHE A 183 13.94 -15.91 2.42
N GLU A 184 14.57 -16.97 2.91
CA GLU A 184 14.02 -17.86 3.94
C GLU A 184 14.21 -17.32 5.35
N TRP A 185 13.77 -16.09 5.61
CA TRP A 185 13.95 -15.38 6.88
C TRP A 185 13.35 -16.10 8.11
N LYS A 186 12.47 -17.09 7.92
CA LYS A 186 11.95 -17.93 9.02
C LYS A 186 12.84 -19.13 9.37
N LYS A 187 13.84 -19.43 8.53
CA LYS A 187 14.78 -20.55 8.67
C LYS A 187 16.20 -20.00 8.80
N GLU A 188 16.35 -18.98 9.63
CA GLU A 188 17.66 -18.48 9.99
C GLU A 188 18.47 -19.59 10.66
N GLU A 189 19.71 -19.75 10.19
CA GLU A 189 20.67 -20.74 10.67
C GLU A 189 22.02 -20.05 10.87
N ASP A 190 22.59 -20.18 12.07
CA ASP A 190 23.90 -19.62 12.45
C ASP A 190 24.06 -18.11 12.18
N GLY A 191 23.03 -17.31 12.46
CA GLY A 191 23.01 -15.86 12.26
C GLY A 191 22.97 -15.46 10.79
N LYS A 192 22.47 -16.34 9.91
CA LYS A 192 22.35 -16.08 8.48
C LYS A 192 21.03 -16.57 7.92
N ILE A 193 20.57 -15.88 6.88
CA ILE A 193 19.32 -16.19 6.18
C ILE A 193 19.64 -16.89 4.86
N PRO A 194 19.23 -18.15 4.67
CA PRO A 194 19.32 -18.81 3.37
C PRO A 194 18.52 -18.04 2.32
N ALA A 195 19.15 -17.77 1.18
CA ALA A 195 18.51 -17.06 0.09
C ALA A 195 19.05 -17.44 -1.29
N LYS A 196 18.35 -17.00 -2.34
CA LYS A 196 18.81 -17.11 -3.74
C LYS A 196 19.01 -15.74 -4.36
N ILE A 197 20.23 -15.49 -4.83
CA ILE A 197 20.61 -14.23 -5.48
C ILE A 197 20.68 -14.38 -7.00
N TYR A 198 20.12 -13.40 -7.69
CA TYR A 198 20.24 -13.23 -9.13
C TYR A 198 21.22 -12.11 -9.45
N THR A 199 22.07 -12.31 -10.46
CA THR A 199 22.89 -11.24 -11.04
C THR A 199 22.67 -11.14 -12.53
N ARG A 200 22.52 -9.91 -13.03
CA ARG A 200 22.34 -9.64 -14.46
C ARG A 200 23.52 -10.15 -15.29
N SER A 201 24.73 -10.10 -14.75
CA SER A 201 25.95 -10.60 -15.39
C SER A 201 25.87 -12.09 -15.72
N LYS A 202 25.39 -12.93 -14.80
CA LYS A 202 25.20 -14.36 -15.03
C LYS A 202 24.17 -14.66 -16.12
N PHE A 203 23.06 -13.92 -16.09
CA PHE A 203 22.04 -14.02 -17.12
C PHE A 203 22.61 -13.67 -18.50
N CYS A 204 23.29 -12.52 -18.61
CA CYS A 204 23.95 -12.09 -19.84
C CYS A 204 25.00 -13.10 -20.33
N GLN A 205 25.80 -13.67 -19.42
CA GLN A 205 26.80 -14.69 -19.76
C GLN A 205 26.15 -15.96 -20.32
N HIS A 206 25.06 -16.44 -19.71
CA HIS A 206 24.35 -17.63 -20.16
C HIS A 206 23.82 -17.47 -21.59
N PHE A 207 23.18 -16.34 -21.89
CA PHE A 207 22.61 -16.06 -23.20
C PHE A 207 23.58 -15.43 -24.21
N LYS A 208 24.85 -15.23 -23.81
CA LYS A 208 25.85 -14.48 -24.61
C LYS A 208 25.32 -13.11 -25.07
N LEU A 209 24.55 -12.46 -24.19
CA LEU A 209 23.90 -11.19 -24.45
C LEU A 209 24.79 -10.05 -23.93
N ASP A 210 25.05 -9.04 -24.75
CA ASP A 210 25.69 -7.81 -24.28
C ASP A 210 24.80 -7.14 -23.21
N PRO A 211 25.33 -6.79 -22.03
CA PRO A 211 24.54 -6.19 -20.95
C PRO A 211 23.77 -4.92 -21.33
N ALA A 212 24.28 -4.14 -22.29
CA ALA A 212 23.59 -2.95 -22.78
C ALA A 212 22.24 -3.28 -23.44
N LEU A 213 22.06 -4.50 -23.93
CA LEU A 213 20.84 -4.96 -24.60
C LEU A 213 19.75 -5.45 -23.65
N MET A 214 20.01 -5.58 -22.34
CA MET A 214 19.00 -6.02 -21.37
C MET A 214 17.76 -5.11 -21.35
N SER A 215 17.94 -3.79 -21.48
CA SER A 215 16.83 -2.84 -21.58
C SER A 215 16.04 -2.98 -22.88
N VAL A 216 16.71 -3.35 -23.99
CA VAL A 216 16.06 -3.61 -25.28
C VAL A 216 15.24 -4.88 -25.17
N PHE A 217 15.83 -5.95 -24.64
CA PHE A 217 15.14 -7.20 -24.35
C PHE A 217 13.88 -6.96 -23.53
N ALA A 218 13.96 -6.25 -22.40
CA ALA A 218 12.78 -5.95 -21.58
C ALA A 218 11.70 -5.17 -22.35
N SER A 219 12.11 -4.21 -23.18
CA SER A 219 11.20 -3.37 -23.96
C SER A 219 10.44 -4.17 -25.04
N ILE A 220 11.10 -5.09 -25.75
CA ILE A 220 10.46 -5.93 -26.77
C ILE A 220 9.73 -7.14 -26.17
N ALA A 221 10.31 -7.75 -25.13
CA ALA A 221 9.77 -8.90 -24.44
C ALA A 221 8.41 -8.58 -23.85
N GLY A 222 8.26 -7.39 -23.26
CA GLY A 222 7.02 -6.90 -22.70
C GLY A 222 7.18 -6.48 -21.25
N ASN A 223 6.97 -5.19 -20.98
CA ASN A 223 7.06 -4.59 -19.66
C ASN A 223 5.88 -3.66 -19.37
N ASP A 224 6.01 -2.84 -18.32
CA ASP A 224 5.01 -1.86 -17.91
C ASP A 224 4.84 -0.68 -18.89
N TYR A 225 5.47 -0.68 -20.08
CA TYR A 225 5.38 0.41 -21.06
C TYR A 225 5.25 -0.05 -22.51
N SER A 226 5.93 -1.13 -22.90
CA SER A 226 5.97 -1.60 -24.28
C SER A 226 5.90 -3.12 -24.36
N ARG A 227 5.43 -3.65 -25.50
CA ARG A 227 5.46 -5.07 -25.85
C ARG A 227 5.49 -5.19 -27.37
N LEU A 228 6.43 -5.95 -27.92
CA LEU A 228 6.53 -6.14 -29.36
C LEU A 228 5.59 -7.28 -29.81
N GLU A 229 4.62 -6.96 -30.66
CA GLU A 229 3.84 -7.97 -31.37
C GLU A 229 4.70 -8.59 -32.47
N ASP A 230 5.02 -9.87 -32.32
CA ASP A 230 5.93 -10.61 -33.19
C ASP A 230 5.25 -11.75 -33.96
N ASN A 231 3.96 -12.01 -33.72
CA ASN A 231 3.19 -13.10 -34.35
C ASN A 231 3.90 -14.47 -34.31
N GLY A 232 4.67 -14.72 -33.25
CA GLY A 232 5.45 -15.94 -33.05
C GLY A 232 6.75 -16.03 -33.84
N ALA A 233 7.23 -14.94 -34.45
CA ALA A 233 8.52 -14.91 -35.15
C ALA A 233 9.66 -15.37 -34.23
N PHE A 234 9.83 -14.74 -33.07
CA PHE A 234 10.90 -15.11 -32.14
C PHE A 234 10.72 -16.52 -31.57
N ALA A 235 9.48 -16.94 -31.28
CA ALA A 235 9.23 -18.29 -30.77
C ALA A 235 9.68 -19.41 -31.73
N LYS A 236 9.70 -19.15 -33.05
CA LYS A 236 10.18 -20.12 -34.07
C LYS A 236 11.70 -20.24 -34.11
N GLU A 237 12.43 -19.24 -33.62
CA GLU A 237 13.90 -19.24 -33.58
C GLU A 237 14.45 -19.90 -32.31
N SER A 238 13.59 -20.17 -31.33
CA SER A 238 13.97 -20.79 -30.07
C SER A 238 14.33 -22.26 -30.25
N SER A 239 15.38 -22.67 -29.53
CA SER A 239 15.74 -24.09 -29.39
C SER A 239 15.19 -24.71 -28.11
N SER A 240 14.46 -23.93 -27.29
CA SER A 240 13.90 -24.37 -26.01
C SER A 240 12.70 -25.30 -26.23
N PRO A 241 12.60 -26.44 -25.51
CA PRO A 241 11.44 -27.33 -25.57
C PRO A 241 10.19 -26.77 -24.85
N GLY A 242 10.25 -25.55 -24.29
CA GLY A 242 9.21 -24.98 -23.43
C GLY A 242 7.91 -24.53 -24.09
N GLU A 243 7.02 -23.98 -23.25
CA GLU A 243 5.78 -23.32 -23.68
C GLU A 243 6.08 -22.09 -24.56
N TYR A 244 5.10 -21.66 -25.36
CA TYR A 244 5.24 -20.54 -26.31
C TYR A 244 5.87 -19.29 -25.69
N SER A 245 5.47 -18.92 -24.46
CA SER A 245 5.98 -17.71 -23.81
C SER A 245 7.48 -17.81 -23.50
N ILE A 246 7.96 -18.97 -23.04
CA ILE A 246 9.39 -19.23 -22.80
C ILE A 246 10.14 -19.26 -24.13
N LYS A 247 9.61 -19.96 -25.14
CA LYS A 247 10.18 -19.98 -26.49
C LYS A 247 10.32 -18.58 -27.07
N ARG A 248 9.33 -17.72 -26.88
CA ARG A 248 9.40 -16.34 -27.36
C ARG A 248 10.54 -15.56 -26.69
N LEU A 249 10.69 -15.66 -25.37
CA LEU A 249 11.80 -14.99 -24.67
C LEU A 249 13.17 -15.55 -25.06
N ASP A 250 13.30 -16.88 -25.11
CA ASP A 250 14.52 -17.58 -25.53
C ASP A 250 14.93 -17.19 -26.95
N GLY A 251 13.97 -17.18 -27.89
CA GLY A 251 14.20 -16.75 -29.27
C GLY A 251 14.61 -15.28 -29.38
N MET A 252 14.01 -14.39 -28.58
CA MET A 252 14.44 -12.98 -28.51
C MET A 252 15.88 -12.85 -28.01
N LEU A 253 16.26 -13.58 -26.98
CA LEU A 253 17.63 -13.57 -26.44
C LEU A 253 18.61 -14.14 -27.47
N GLY A 254 18.24 -15.25 -28.12
CA GLY A 254 19.00 -15.87 -29.21
C GLY A 254 19.18 -14.94 -30.41
N PHE A 255 18.15 -14.19 -30.79
CA PHE A 255 18.23 -13.16 -31.84
C PHE A 255 19.17 -12.03 -31.43
N LEU A 256 18.95 -11.42 -30.25
CA LEU A 256 19.73 -10.28 -29.78
C LEU A 256 21.21 -10.63 -29.58
N SER A 257 21.53 -11.87 -29.19
CA SER A 257 22.93 -12.34 -29.05
C SER A 257 23.72 -12.36 -30.38
N LYS A 258 23.04 -12.32 -31.53
CA LYS A 258 23.65 -12.38 -32.87
C LYS A 258 23.76 -11.01 -33.55
N VAL A 259 23.19 -9.96 -32.96
CA VAL A 259 23.28 -8.60 -33.49
C VAL A 259 24.75 -8.17 -33.50
N ASN A 260 25.23 -7.62 -34.61
CA ASN A 260 26.60 -7.13 -34.69
C ASN A 260 26.73 -5.78 -33.95
N LEU A 261 27.53 -5.76 -32.88
CA LEU A 261 27.72 -4.60 -32.01
C LEU A 261 29.13 -4.00 -32.07
N ASP A 262 29.97 -4.47 -33.01
CA ASP A 262 31.39 -4.12 -33.05
C ASP A 262 31.60 -2.62 -33.26
N GLY A 263 32.46 -2.03 -32.42
CA GLY A 263 32.81 -0.60 -32.48
C GLY A 263 31.72 0.38 -32.01
N LEU A 264 30.61 -0.12 -31.44
CA LEU A 264 29.51 0.71 -30.96
C LEU A 264 29.59 0.99 -29.45
N ASP A 265 29.19 2.19 -29.03
CA ASP A 265 28.92 2.48 -27.62
C ASP A 265 27.57 1.90 -27.16
N ASP A 266 27.33 1.86 -25.85
CA ASP A 266 26.11 1.27 -25.28
C ASP A 266 24.81 1.91 -25.79
N SER A 267 24.81 3.19 -26.14
CA SER A 267 23.64 3.86 -26.71
C SER A 267 23.38 3.39 -28.14
N GLN A 268 24.43 3.35 -28.96
CA GLN A 268 24.39 2.88 -30.33
C GLN A 268 24.02 1.39 -30.40
N LYS A 269 24.55 0.57 -29.49
CA LYS A 269 24.19 -0.86 -29.37
C LYS A 269 22.68 -1.03 -29.18
N ARG A 270 22.09 -0.27 -28.25
CA ARG A 270 20.64 -0.33 -27.97
C ARG A 270 19.80 0.09 -29.17
N GLU A 271 20.18 1.18 -29.84
CA GLU A 271 19.46 1.68 -31.02
C GLU A 271 19.52 0.70 -32.19
N ARG A 272 20.71 0.12 -32.45
CA ARG A 272 20.89 -0.91 -33.47
C ARG A 272 20.06 -2.15 -33.17
N ALA A 273 20.18 -2.71 -31.97
CA ALA A 273 19.47 -3.92 -31.59
C ALA A 273 17.95 -3.74 -31.62
N LEU A 274 17.43 -2.59 -31.19
CA LEU A 274 16.00 -2.27 -31.29
C LEU A 274 15.56 -2.21 -32.77
N SER A 275 16.34 -1.51 -33.61
CA SER A 275 16.04 -1.38 -35.03
C SER A 275 16.02 -2.74 -35.74
N GLU A 276 17.01 -3.59 -35.47
CA GLU A 276 17.08 -4.93 -36.05
C GLU A 276 15.92 -5.83 -35.58
N ALA A 277 15.57 -5.80 -34.29
CA ALA A 277 14.45 -6.57 -33.75
C ALA A 277 13.08 -6.14 -34.34
N LEU A 278 12.88 -4.84 -34.56
CA LEU A 278 11.66 -4.32 -35.17
C LEU A 278 11.57 -4.67 -36.66
N ASN A 279 12.68 -4.53 -37.40
CA ASN A 279 12.77 -4.92 -38.80
C ASN A 279 12.50 -6.41 -38.99
N HIS A 280 13.00 -7.25 -38.09
CA HIS A 280 12.80 -8.69 -38.11
C HIS A 280 11.30 -9.09 -38.10
N VAL A 281 10.47 -8.33 -37.39
CA VAL A 281 9.01 -8.57 -37.31
C VAL A 281 8.18 -7.65 -38.22
N GLY A 282 8.83 -6.87 -39.08
CA GLY A 282 8.16 -5.94 -40.00
C GLY A 282 7.43 -4.78 -39.31
N LYS A 283 7.83 -4.40 -38.10
CA LYS A 283 7.25 -3.26 -37.35
C LYS A 283 8.15 -2.04 -37.51
N LYS A 284 7.54 -0.85 -37.55
CA LYS A 284 8.29 0.42 -37.56
C LYS A 284 8.65 0.83 -36.14
N GLU A 285 9.77 1.53 -36.03
CA GLU A 285 10.19 2.12 -34.77
C GLU A 285 9.16 3.12 -34.24
N ASN A 286 8.86 2.99 -32.94
CA ASN A 286 7.97 3.87 -32.20
C ASN A 286 8.71 4.37 -30.94
N GLN A 287 8.50 5.63 -30.62
CA GLN A 287 9.02 6.31 -29.44
C GLN A 287 8.74 5.57 -28.13
N THR A 288 7.64 4.79 -28.06
CA THR A 288 7.27 3.97 -26.90
C THR A 288 8.38 3.00 -26.47
N PHE A 289 9.06 2.33 -27.41
CA PHE A 289 10.15 1.40 -27.08
C PHE A 289 11.38 2.16 -26.56
N LYS A 290 11.74 3.29 -27.18
CA LYS A 290 12.85 4.15 -26.70
C LYS A 290 12.59 4.68 -25.29
N GLN A 291 11.36 5.09 -25.00
CA GLN A 291 10.97 5.54 -23.66
C GLN A 291 11.04 4.41 -22.63
N ALA A 292 10.57 3.21 -22.96
CA ALA A 292 10.66 2.03 -22.10
C ALA A 292 12.12 1.67 -21.78
N ILE A 293 13.01 1.70 -22.78
CA ILE A 293 14.46 1.49 -22.62
C ILE A 293 15.05 2.53 -21.66
N LYS A 294 14.71 3.82 -21.84
CA LYS A 294 15.27 4.92 -21.02
C LYS A 294 15.08 4.69 -19.52
N LYS A 295 13.97 4.08 -19.10
CA LYS A 295 13.65 3.84 -17.69
C LYS A 295 14.61 2.89 -16.97
N TYR A 296 15.12 1.89 -17.68
CA TYR A 296 16.12 0.97 -17.11
C TYR A 296 17.54 1.51 -17.22
N VAL A 297 17.83 2.35 -18.21
CA VAL A 297 19.19 2.90 -18.45
C VAL A 297 19.48 4.12 -17.57
N LYS A 298 18.50 5.01 -17.41
CA LYS A 298 18.58 6.20 -16.57
C LYS A 298 17.33 6.25 -15.68
N PRO A 299 17.31 5.49 -14.58
CA PRO A 299 16.27 5.61 -13.57
C PRO A 299 16.30 7.02 -12.97
N GLU A 300 15.41 7.90 -13.43
CA GLU A 300 15.33 9.28 -12.97
C GLU A 300 14.48 9.37 -11.69
N LYS A 301 15.00 10.09 -10.67
CA LYS A 301 14.23 10.39 -9.46
C LYS A 301 13.03 11.27 -9.83
N THR A 302 11.88 10.99 -9.23
CA THR A 302 10.66 11.73 -9.53
C THR A 302 10.70 13.11 -8.87
N SER A 303 10.53 14.17 -9.66
CA SER A 303 10.29 15.53 -9.15
C SER A 303 8.79 15.78 -8.95
N SER A 304 8.40 16.37 -7.83
CA SER A 304 7.01 16.78 -7.56
C SER A 304 6.87 18.30 -7.55
N LYS A 305 5.67 18.81 -7.85
CA LYS A 305 5.32 20.25 -7.72
C LYS A 305 5.03 20.67 -6.28
N LEU A 306 5.13 19.74 -5.34
CA LEU A 306 4.92 20.00 -3.93
C LEU A 306 5.95 20.97 -3.35
N PRO A 307 5.57 21.81 -2.36
CA PRO A 307 6.52 22.67 -1.68
C PRO A 307 7.47 21.83 -0.80
N PRO A 308 8.70 22.32 -0.53
CA PRO A 308 9.75 21.55 0.14
C PRO A 308 9.34 20.90 1.48
N TRP A 309 8.56 21.62 2.30
CA TRP A 309 8.11 21.10 3.60
C TRP A 309 7.16 19.89 3.47
N VAL A 310 6.39 19.82 2.37
CA VAL A 310 5.52 18.67 2.09
C VAL A 310 6.36 17.51 1.59
N CYS A 311 7.30 17.76 0.67
CA CYS A 311 8.22 16.72 0.19
C CYS A 311 8.96 16.06 1.35
N GLU A 312 9.52 16.87 2.25
CA GLU A 312 10.24 16.38 3.43
C GLU A 312 9.34 15.52 4.35
N LYS A 313 8.10 15.96 4.61
CA LYS A 313 7.16 15.17 5.41
C LYS A 313 6.73 13.88 4.72
N VAL A 314 6.54 13.89 3.41
CA VAL A 314 6.25 12.67 2.65
C VAL A 314 7.43 11.72 2.74
N GLU A 315 8.65 12.18 2.46
CA GLU A 315 9.86 11.36 2.47
C GLU A 315 10.13 10.70 3.83
N ARG A 316 9.79 11.39 4.93
CA ARG A 316 9.87 10.88 6.31
C ARG A 316 8.69 9.98 6.73
N GLY A 317 7.69 9.79 5.87
CA GLY A 317 6.48 9.04 6.20
C GLY A 317 5.60 9.73 7.25
N GLU A 318 5.72 11.05 7.42
CA GLU A 318 4.88 11.86 8.31
C GLU A 318 3.63 12.42 7.60
N LEU A 319 3.57 12.28 6.28
CA LEU A 319 2.46 12.71 5.45
C LEU A 319 2.25 11.73 4.31
N THR A 320 0.98 11.43 4.03
CA THR A 320 0.60 10.50 2.96
C THR A 320 1.17 10.89 1.59
N SER A 321 1.64 9.90 0.84
CA SER A 321 2.05 10.08 -0.55
C SER A 321 0.87 10.41 -1.48
N PHE A 322 -0.37 10.35 -1.00
CA PHE A 322 -1.54 10.80 -1.78
C PHE A 322 -1.45 12.28 -2.16
N THR A 323 -0.68 13.07 -1.40
CA THR A 323 -0.45 14.49 -1.70
C THR A 323 0.19 14.69 -3.08
N THR A 324 1.11 13.81 -3.50
CA THR A 324 1.75 13.90 -4.82
C THR A 324 0.74 13.60 -5.93
N SER A 325 -0.06 12.53 -5.79
CA SER A 325 -1.11 12.19 -6.76
C SER A 325 -2.16 13.31 -6.92
N VAL A 326 -2.58 13.95 -5.83
CA VAL A 326 -3.54 15.07 -5.90
C VAL A 326 -2.92 16.30 -6.56
N VAL A 327 -1.72 16.72 -6.15
CA VAL A 327 -1.12 17.98 -6.64
C VAL A 327 -0.58 17.84 -8.07
N ASP A 328 0.06 16.71 -8.38
CA ASP A 328 0.69 16.52 -9.68
C ASP A 328 -0.32 16.06 -10.74
N GLN A 329 -1.31 15.23 -10.37
CA GLN A 329 -2.22 14.58 -11.33
C GLN A 329 -3.69 14.95 -11.17
N LYS A 330 -4.08 15.56 -10.04
CA LYS A 330 -5.49 15.84 -9.69
C LYS A 330 -6.36 14.58 -9.81
N THR A 331 -5.79 13.42 -9.49
CA THR A 331 -6.43 12.11 -9.64
C THR A 331 -6.13 11.23 -8.44
N ILE A 332 -7.14 10.50 -7.96
CA ILE A 332 -7.03 9.51 -6.89
C ILE A 332 -7.68 8.20 -7.33
N LEU A 333 -7.01 7.09 -7.03
CA LEU A 333 -7.52 5.74 -7.26
C LEU A 333 -7.92 5.11 -5.91
N LEU A 334 -9.22 4.99 -5.67
CA LEU A 334 -9.74 4.46 -4.42
C LEU A 334 -9.74 2.93 -4.47
N THR A 335 -8.83 2.31 -3.71
CA THR A 335 -8.68 0.85 -3.70
C THR A 335 -9.94 0.19 -3.12
N PRO A 336 -10.65 -0.67 -3.86
CA PRO A 336 -11.83 -1.37 -3.37
C PRO A 336 -11.54 -2.18 -2.11
N LEU A 337 -12.48 -2.15 -1.16
CA LEU A 337 -12.41 -2.89 0.09
C LEU A 337 -13.30 -4.14 0.02
N VAL A 338 -13.07 -5.10 0.91
CA VAL A 338 -13.99 -6.23 1.10
C VAL A 338 -15.16 -5.75 1.93
N GLU A 339 -16.30 -5.53 1.29
CA GLU A 339 -17.48 -4.87 1.86
C GLU A 339 -18.77 -5.37 1.20
N ASP A 340 -19.93 -4.83 1.59
CA ASP A 340 -21.22 -5.11 0.93
C ASP A 340 -21.32 -4.42 -0.43
N PHE A 341 -21.21 -5.20 -1.51
CA PHE A 341 -21.29 -4.72 -2.89
C PHE A 341 -22.71 -4.31 -3.33
N SER A 342 -23.76 -4.66 -2.57
CA SER A 342 -25.11 -4.16 -2.81
C SER A 342 -25.27 -2.67 -2.45
N GLN A 343 -24.34 -2.14 -1.65
CA GLN A 343 -24.30 -0.75 -1.22
C GLN A 343 -23.31 0.07 -2.06
N ARG A 344 -23.45 1.40 -2.02
CA ARG A 344 -22.46 2.33 -2.61
C ARG A 344 -21.10 2.15 -1.93
N SER A 345 -20.02 2.53 -2.62
CA SER A 345 -18.66 2.48 -2.07
C SER A 345 -18.55 3.03 -0.65
N SER A 346 -17.85 2.31 0.24
CA SER A 346 -17.56 2.78 1.62
C SER A 346 -16.84 4.13 1.65
N TYR A 347 -16.08 4.46 0.61
CA TYR A 347 -15.45 5.78 0.48
C TYR A 347 -16.46 6.92 0.43
N LYS A 348 -17.75 6.67 0.15
CA LYS A 348 -18.78 7.71 0.20
C LYS A 348 -18.93 8.33 1.59
N ALA A 349 -18.70 7.55 2.66
CA ALA A 349 -18.76 8.05 4.04
C ALA A 349 -17.72 9.15 4.28
N ALA A 350 -16.52 9.00 3.72
CA ALA A 350 -15.40 9.93 3.87
C ALA A 350 -15.35 11.03 2.79
N TYR A 351 -16.36 11.15 1.94
CA TYR A 351 -16.37 12.07 0.79
C TYR A 351 -16.03 13.50 1.19
N ARG A 352 -16.68 14.04 2.24
CA ARG A 352 -16.47 15.42 2.71
C ARG A 352 -15.01 15.67 3.15
N ILE A 353 -14.39 14.71 3.84
CA ILE A 353 -13.02 14.83 4.32
C ILE A 353 -12.07 14.97 3.12
N ARG A 354 -12.29 14.19 2.05
CA ARG A 354 -11.50 14.30 0.81
C ARG A 354 -11.71 15.63 0.10
N GLN A 355 -12.93 16.19 0.09
CA GLN A 355 -13.16 17.52 -0.49
C GLN A 355 -12.33 18.61 0.19
N TYR A 356 -12.20 18.57 1.53
CA TYR A 356 -11.32 19.48 2.27
C TYR A 356 -9.84 19.21 1.97
N PHE A 357 -9.45 17.93 1.95
CA PHE A 357 -8.08 17.52 1.63
C PHE A 357 -7.65 18.05 0.25
N TYR A 358 -8.49 17.90 -0.77
CA TYR A 358 -8.23 18.44 -2.11
C TYR A 358 -8.20 19.97 -2.11
N GLY A 359 -9.15 20.63 -1.45
CA GLY A 359 -9.18 22.09 -1.38
C GLY A 359 -7.90 22.70 -0.79
N LEU A 360 -7.36 22.09 0.27
CA LEU A 360 -6.11 22.53 0.89
C LEU A 360 -4.88 22.29 0.00
N LEU A 361 -4.89 21.23 -0.82
CA LEU A 361 -3.77 20.88 -1.70
C LEU A 361 -3.78 21.65 -3.03
N THR A 362 -4.94 21.81 -3.64
CA THR A 362 -5.07 22.34 -5.01
C THR A 362 -5.53 23.80 -5.05
N GLY A 363 -5.89 24.39 -3.91
CA GLY A 363 -6.44 25.74 -3.86
C GLY A 363 -7.85 25.86 -4.46
N GLY A 364 -8.61 24.76 -4.48
CA GLY A 364 -10.02 24.74 -4.88
C GLY A 364 -10.31 24.04 -6.21
N GLU A 365 -9.29 23.57 -6.92
CA GLU A 365 -9.50 22.78 -8.13
C GLU A 365 -10.09 21.40 -7.80
N MET A 366 -10.88 20.86 -8.73
CA MET A 366 -11.49 19.54 -8.59
C MET A 366 -10.46 18.41 -8.77
N CYS A 367 -10.68 17.32 -8.04
CA CYS A 367 -9.93 16.07 -8.19
C CYS A 367 -10.81 15.01 -8.86
N THR A 368 -10.25 14.20 -9.75
CA THR A 368 -10.93 13.03 -10.32
C THR A 368 -10.69 11.81 -9.42
N GLU A 369 -11.75 11.19 -8.91
CA GLU A 369 -11.68 9.95 -8.14
C GLU A 369 -12.12 8.77 -9.00
N TYR A 370 -11.31 7.71 -9.05
CA TYR A 370 -11.75 6.42 -9.58
C TYR A 370 -12.21 5.55 -8.42
N ASP A 371 -13.51 5.25 -8.39
CA ASP A 371 -14.17 4.48 -7.34
C ASP A 371 -15.05 3.40 -7.98
N ARG A 372 -15.51 2.46 -7.16
CA ARG A 372 -16.48 1.46 -7.61
C ARG A 372 -17.88 2.06 -7.74
N ASP A 373 -18.57 1.65 -8.79
CA ASP A 373 -20.00 1.80 -9.00
C ASP A 373 -20.60 0.42 -9.24
N GLY A 374 -21.10 -0.21 -8.17
CA GLY A 374 -21.39 -1.64 -8.18
C GLY A 374 -20.12 -2.44 -8.51
N GLU A 375 -20.11 -3.06 -9.69
CA GLU A 375 -19.06 -3.97 -10.16
C GLU A 375 -18.10 -3.34 -11.18
N GLU A 376 -18.27 -2.05 -11.46
CA GLU A 376 -17.42 -1.32 -12.39
C GLU A 376 -16.59 -0.26 -11.67
N ILE A 377 -15.45 0.11 -12.26
CA ILE A 377 -14.69 1.29 -11.85
C ILE A 377 -15.10 2.46 -12.74
N LYS A 378 -15.55 3.55 -12.12
CA LYS A 378 -15.92 4.80 -12.79
C LYS A 378 -15.15 5.97 -12.20
N ASP A 379 -14.98 7.02 -13.00
CA ASP A 379 -14.39 8.27 -12.55
C ASP A 379 -15.46 9.29 -12.15
N TYR A 380 -15.16 10.04 -11.08
CA TYR A 380 -16.03 11.06 -10.52
C TYR A 380 -15.26 12.35 -10.32
N ARG A 381 -15.82 13.47 -10.75
CA ARG A 381 -15.26 14.80 -10.48
C ARG A 381 -15.71 15.25 -9.10
N VAL A 382 -14.76 15.32 -8.17
CA VAL A 382 -15.01 15.70 -6.78
C VAL A 382 -14.67 17.19 -6.59
N PRO A 383 -15.66 18.02 -6.23
CA PRO A 383 -15.43 19.42 -5.95
C PRO A 383 -14.71 19.58 -4.61
N SER A 384 -13.75 20.47 -4.60
CA SER A 384 -13.01 20.84 -3.39
C SER A 384 -13.84 21.76 -2.50
N ILE A 385 -13.72 21.58 -1.18
CA ILE A 385 -14.24 22.52 -0.19
C ILE A 385 -13.05 23.32 0.33
N LEU A 386 -13.17 24.64 0.27
CA LEU A 386 -12.20 25.55 0.85
C LEU A 386 -12.70 26.05 2.22
N PRO A 387 -11.79 26.33 3.16
CA PRO A 387 -12.10 27.12 4.36
C PRO A 387 -12.66 28.51 4.00
N SER A 388 -13.09 29.31 4.98
CA SER A 388 -13.59 30.67 4.70
C SER A 388 -12.53 31.56 4.03
N SER A 389 -12.96 32.64 3.36
CA SER A 389 -12.06 33.49 2.56
C SER A 389 -10.87 34.06 3.33
N ASP A 390 -11.02 34.33 4.64
CA ASP A 390 -9.92 34.82 5.47
C ASP A 390 -8.98 33.71 5.95
N GLU A 391 -9.51 32.51 6.16
CA GLU A 391 -8.71 31.32 6.47
C GLU A 391 -7.88 30.88 5.25
N GLN A 392 -8.45 30.94 4.04
CA GLN A 392 -7.76 30.58 2.78
C GLN A 392 -6.48 31.39 2.55
N LYS A 393 -6.47 32.69 2.89
CA LYS A 393 -5.29 33.54 2.74
C LYS A 393 -4.10 33.02 3.57
N GLN A 394 -4.39 32.41 4.73
CA GLN A 394 -3.40 31.89 5.67
C GLN A 394 -3.05 30.42 5.41
N LEU A 395 -3.95 29.64 4.80
CA LEU A 395 -3.84 28.20 4.60
C LEU A 395 -3.39 27.79 3.19
N LYS A 396 -2.68 28.67 2.47
CA LYS A 396 -2.05 28.29 1.19
C LYS A 396 -1.04 27.17 1.44
N LEU A 397 -1.03 26.13 0.60
CA LEU A 397 -0.19 24.94 0.76
C LEU A 397 1.29 25.28 1.04
N GLN A 398 1.83 26.33 0.43
CA GLN A 398 3.23 26.75 0.61
C GLN A 398 3.55 27.22 2.05
N ARG A 399 2.55 27.69 2.81
CA ARG A 399 2.71 28.27 4.15
C ARG A 399 1.78 27.65 5.20
N LEU A 400 1.04 26.59 4.84
CA LEU A 400 0.05 25.95 5.71
C LEU A 400 0.67 25.50 7.05
N HIS A 401 1.88 24.93 7.03
CA HIS A 401 2.62 24.55 8.25
C HIS A 401 2.95 25.73 9.20
N LYS A 402 2.90 26.98 8.71
CA LYS A 402 3.13 28.20 9.50
C LYS A 402 1.85 28.79 10.07
N ALA A 403 0.67 28.28 9.67
CA ALA A 403 -0.59 28.74 10.20
C ALA A 403 -0.72 28.39 11.69
N PRO A 404 -1.36 29.24 12.51
CA PRO A 404 -1.58 28.94 13.93
C PRO A 404 -2.26 27.59 14.13
N GLU A 405 -1.83 26.82 15.15
CA GLU A 405 -2.42 25.50 15.42
C GLU A 405 -3.92 25.57 15.63
N GLY A 406 -4.43 26.58 16.35
CA GLY A 406 -5.87 26.77 16.54
C GLY A 406 -6.62 26.96 15.22
N LEU A 407 -6.02 27.61 14.22
CA LEU A 407 -6.63 27.72 12.89
C LEU A 407 -6.61 26.37 12.16
N ARG A 408 -5.49 25.65 12.21
CA ARG A 408 -5.36 24.29 11.61
C ARG A 408 -6.37 23.32 12.24
N ARG A 409 -6.56 23.38 13.56
CA ARG A 409 -7.54 22.61 14.32
C ARG A 409 -8.98 22.95 13.92
N ARG A 410 -9.34 24.24 13.82
CA ARG A 410 -10.67 24.65 13.37
C ARG A 410 -11.04 24.11 11.99
N VAL A 411 -10.09 24.10 11.05
CA VAL A 411 -10.33 23.54 9.70
C VAL A 411 -10.56 22.03 9.76
N PHE A 412 -9.79 21.34 10.60
CA PHE A 412 -9.99 19.91 10.86
C PHE A 412 -11.40 19.64 11.43
N GLU A 413 -11.82 20.41 12.42
CA GLU A 413 -13.15 20.38 13.03
C GLU A 413 -14.27 20.66 12.03
N GLN A 414 -14.11 21.65 11.14
CA GLN A 414 -15.06 21.97 10.07
C GLN A 414 -15.21 20.83 9.04
N ALA A 415 -14.11 20.13 8.74
CA ALA A 415 -14.10 19.01 7.82
C ALA A 415 -14.89 17.82 8.40
N LEU A 416 -14.66 17.49 9.67
CA LEU A 416 -15.32 16.39 10.38
C LEU A 416 -16.65 16.79 11.04
N GLN A 417 -17.02 18.07 11.05
CA GLN A 417 -18.25 18.57 11.69
C GLN A 417 -18.36 18.16 13.17
N VAL A 418 -17.25 18.30 13.90
CA VAL A 418 -17.09 17.99 15.33
C VAL A 418 -16.42 19.14 16.05
N GLN A 419 -16.64 19.26 17.36
CA GLN A 419 -15.92 20.19 18.22
C GLN A 419 -14.96 19.40 19.12
N THR A 420 -13.69 19.76 19.15
CA THR A 420 -12.69 19.06 19.99
C THR A 420 -12.75 19.49 21.45
N SER A 421 -13.44 20.60 21.76
CA SER A 421 -13.73 21.03 23.14
C SER A 421 -14.49 19.97 23.93
N ASP A 422 -15.31 19.16 23.27
CA ASP A 422 -16.14 18.14 23.93
C ASP A 422 -15.33 16.90 24.36
N LEU A 423 -14.02 16.88 24.07
CA LEU A 423 -13.13 15.73 24.27
C LEU A 423 -12.15 15.91 25.44
N GLU A 424 -12.40 16.84 26.36
CA GLU A 424 -11.50 17.10 27.51
C GLU A 424 -11.22 15.84 28.35
N ASN A 425 -12.24 14.99 28.54
CA ASN A 425 -12.14 13.75 29.32
C ASN A 425 -11.70 12.53 28.49
N ILE A 426 -11.27 12.73 27.23
CA ILE A 426 -10.80 11.67 26.34
C ILE A 426 -9.28 11.73 26.23
N PRO A 427 -8.55 10.62 26.42
CA PRO A 427 -7.11 10.56 26.22
C PRO A 427 -6.68 11.08 24.85
N ASP A 428 -5.57 11.81 24.76
CA ASP A 428 -5.12 12.47 23.53
C ASP A 428 -5.02 11.51 22.33
N GLN A 429 -4.50 10.30 22.56
CA GLN A 429 -4.38 9.24 21.55
C GLN A 429 -5.74 8.75 21.00
N LEU A 430 -6.83 8.98 21.71
CA LEU A 430 -8.19 8.61 21.31
C LEU A 430 -8.99 9.78 20.73
N LYS A 431 -8.54 11.04 20.88
CA LYS A 431 -9.30 12.21 20.39
C LYS A 431 -9.59 12.13 18.89
N LEU A 432 -8.59 11.83 18.07
CA LEU A 432 -8.78 11.68 16.62
C LEU A 432 -9.74 10.53 16.28
N PRO A 433 -9.54 9.27 16.74
CA PRO A 433 -10.48 8.17 16.53
C PRO A 433 -11.91 8.49 16.98
N VAL A 434 -12.08 9.19 18.11
CA VAL A 434 -13.40 9.58 18.63
C VAL A 434 -14.07 10.63 17.73
N CYS A 435 -13.35 11.69 17.32
CA CYS A 435 -13.84 12.66 16.34
C CYS A 435 -14.35 11.96 15.06
N VAL A 436 -13.56 11.03 14.53
CA VAL A 436 -13.90 10.26 13.32
C VAL A 436 -15.15 9.42 13.54
N THR A 437 -15.25 8.75 14.70
CA THR A 437 -16.40 7.90 15.04
C THR A 437 -17.67 8.72 15.18
N VAL A 438 -17.60 9.91 15.80
CA VAL A 438 -18.72 10.85 15.88
C VAL A 438 -19.16 11.31 14.48
N PHE A 439 -18.21 11.72 13.63
CA PHE A 439 -18.50 12.14 12.26
C PHE A 439 -19.18 11.03 11.45
N TRP A 440 -18.62 9.81 11.49
CA TRP A 440 -19.14 8.65 10.80
C TRP A 440 -20.56 8.31 11.28
N PHE A 441 -20.78 8.27 12.60
CA PHE A 441 -22.06 7.87 13.16
C PHE A 441 -23.15 8.93 12.92
N LYS A 442 -22.86 10.24 13.09
CA LYS A 442 -23.82 11.33 12.80
C LYS A 442 -24.36 11.26 11.37
N LYS A 443 -23.52 10.89 10.39
CA LYS A 443 -23.97 10.72 9.00
C LYS A 443 -24.91 9.53 8.80
N LEU A 444 -24.82 8.52 9.66
CA LEU A 444 -25.64 7.31 9.61
C LEU A 444 -26.91 7.42 10.47
N GLN A 445 -27.02 8.40 11.37
CA GLN A 445 -28.17 8.58 12.28
C GLN A 445 -29.52 8.68 11.55
N HIS A 446 -29.58 9.29 10.36
CA HIS A 446 -30.82 9.42 9.60
C HIS A 446 -31.36 8.08 9.03
N TYR A 447 -30.54 7.01 9.02
CA TYR A 447 -30.89 5.69 8.47
C TYR A 447 -30.33 4.55 9.32
N SER A 448 -30.10 4.77 10.62
CA SER A 448 -29.35 3.83 11.47
C SER A 448 -30.09 2.50 11.61
N LYS A 449 -29.48 1.44 11.07
CA LYS A 449 -29.92 0.06 11.29
C LYS A 449 -29.31 -0.48 12.58
N PRO A 450 -29.93 -1.45 13.26
CA PRO A 450 -29.40 -2.03 14.50
C PRO A 450 -27.93 -2.50 14.39
N GLU A 451 -27.57 -3.07 13.24
CA GLU A 451 -26.21 -3.58 12.98
C GLU A 451 -25.16 -2.45 13.04
N THR A 452 -25.50 -1.24 12.58
CA THR A 452 -24.60 -0.07 12.63
C THR A 452 -24.38 0.41 14.06
N VAL A 453 -25.41 0.35 14.91
CA VAL A 453 -25.30 0.69 16.34
C VAL A 453 -24.42 -0.33 17.06
N ASN A 454 -24.53 -1.62 16.71
CA ASN A 454 -23.64 -2.64 17.24
C ASN A 454 -22.18 -2.41 16.81
N CYS A 455 -21.94 -2.03 15.56
CA CYS A 455 -20.60 -1.65 15.09
C CYS A 455 -20.02 -0.46 15.87
N LEU A 456 -20.84 0.55 16.17
CA LEU A 456 -20.43 1.68 17.01
C LEU A 456 -19.99 1.19 18.40
N HIS A 457 -20.83 0.40 19.07
CA HIS A 457 -20.51 -0.10 20.40
C HIS A 457 -19.28 -1.02 20.40
N ALA A 458 -19.08 -1.82 19.36
CA ALA A 458 -17.88 -2.63 19.19
C ALA A 458 -16.61 -1.77 19.10
N LEU A 459 -16.63 -0.68 18.30
CA LEU A 459 -15.51 0.27 18.24
C LEU A 459 -15.23 0.94 19.59
N LEU A 460 -16.28 1.33 20.32
CA LEU A 460 -16.12 1.93 21.64
C LEU A 460 -15.50 0.98 22.66
N LEU A 461 -15.93 -0.29 22.67
CA LEU A 461 -15.33 -1.31 23.53
C LEU A 461 -13.86 -1.56 23.13
N TRP A 462 -13.57 -1.54 21.83
CA TRP A 462 -12.20 -1.65 21.34
C TRP A 462 -11.31 -0.48 21.76
N PHE A 463 -11.79 0.76 21.75
CA PHE A 463 -11.03 1.93 22.24
C PHE A 463 -10.72 1.87 23.74
N VAL A 464 -11.56 1.18 24.51
CA VAL A 464 -11.36 0.93 25.95
C VAL A 464 -10.39 -0.23 26.19
N CYS A 465 -10.21 -1.11 25.20
CA CYS A 465 -9.34 -2.26 25.30
C CYS A 465 -7.87 -1.86 25.34
N GLU A 466 -7.14 -2.49 26.26
CA GLU A 466 -5.68 -2.40 26.38
C GLU A 466 -5.08 -3.78 26.14
N PRO A 467 -4.82 -4.18 24.88
CA PRO A 467 -4.37 -5.53 24.55
C PRO A 467 -3.04 -5.93 25.21
N ASP A 468 -2.19 -4.94 25.50
CA ASP A 468 -0.89 -5.10 26.15
C ASP A 468 -0.92 -4.73 27.65
N GLY A 469 -2.10 -4.43 28.19
CA GLY A 469 -2.32 -4.03 29.59
C GLY A 469 -2.49 -5.21 30.55
N PRO A 470 -2.68 -4.95 31.87
CA PRO A 470 -2.96 -5.98 32.85
C PRO A 470 -4.26 -6.73 32.52
N GLU A 471 -4.19 -8.06 32.51
CA GLU A 471 -5.26 -8.94 32.04
C GLU A 471 -6.40 -9.07 33.07
N ASP A 472 -7.39 -8.18 32.98
CA ASP A 472 -8.62 -8.25 33.78
C ASP A 472 -9.72 -9.08 33.10
N GLU A 473 -10.91 -9.21 33.72
CA GLU A 473 -12.01 -10.03 33.17
C GLU A 473 -12.43 -9.58 31.76
N PHE A 474 -12.38 -8.27 31.48
CA PHE A 474 -12.69 -7.70 30.18
C PHE A 474 -11.68 -8.13 29.12
N GLU A 475 -10.37 -8.00 29.37
CA GLU A 475 -9.32 -8.42 28.44
C GLU A 475 -9.37 -9.92 28.16
N LYS A 476 -9.60 -10.76 29.19
CA LYS A 476 -9.72 -12.21 29.01
C LYS A 476 -10.85 -12.56 28.05
N LYS A 477 -12.01 -11.90 28.17
CA LYS A 477 -13.14 -12.12 27.26
C LYS A 477 -12.85 -11.59 25.86
N MET A 478 -12.23 -10.42 25.73
CA MET A 478 -11.83 -9.86 24.44
C MET A 478 -10.85 -10.78 23.69
N LYS A 479 -9.89 -11.36 24.41
CA LYS A 479 -8.93 -12.33 23.88
C LYS A 479 -9.59 -13.65 23.47
N ALA A 480 -10.44 -14.20 24.33
CA ALA A 480 -11.22 -15.40 23.99
C ALA A 480 -12.04 -15.21 22.70
N LEU A 481 -12.74 -14.07 22.57
CA LEU A 481 -13.49 -13.74 21.36
C LEU A 481 -12.61 -13.64 20.10
N LYS A 482 -11.38 -13.14 20.24
CA LYS A 482 -10.42 -13.09 19.13
C LYS A 482 -9.96 -14.49 18.72
N ASP A 483 -9.64 -15.33 19.71
CA ASP A 483 -9.12 -16.68 19.49
C ASP A 483 -10.16 -17.62 18.87
N GLU A 484 -11.44 -17.39 19.13
CA GLU A 484 -12.53 -18.13 18.50
C GLU A 484 -12.65 -17.86 16.97
N GLY A 485 -11.98 -16.83 16.42
CA GLY A 485 -12.04 -16.47 14.99
C GLY A 485 -13.38 -15.83 14.58
N VAL A 486 -13.73 -15.66 13.30
CA VAL A 486 -15.06 -15.17 12.88
C VAL A 486 -15.89 -16.34 12.35
N SER A 487 -17.04 -16.62 12.96
CA SER A 487 -17.91 -17.73 12.54
C SER A 487 -18.88 -17.37 11.42
N ILE A 488 -19.36 -16.12 11.38
CA ILE A 488 -20.31 -15.63 10.36
C ILE A 488 -19.87 -14.25 9.89
N TRP A 489 -19.52 -14.14 8.60
CA TRP A 489 -19.25 -12.85 7.99
C TRP A 489 -20.57 -12.18 7.59
N GLN A 490 -20.82 -10.97 8.10
CA GLN A 490 -22.03 -10.20 7.81
C GLN A 490 -21.70 -9.03 6.88
N PRO A 491 -22.25 -8.99 5.64
CA PRO A 491 -21.93 -7.94 4.67
C PRO A 491 -22.15 -6.54 5.21
N ARG A 492 -23.27 -6.31 5.91
CA ARG A 492 -23.62 -4.99 6.47
C ARG A 492 -22.65 -4.51 7.54
N VAL A 493 -22.17 -5.42 8.40
CA VAL A 493 -21.17 -5.13 9.42
C VAL A 493 -19.83 -4.81 8.75
N ALA A 494 -19.42 -5.62 7.78
CA ALA A 494 -18.20 -5.38 6.98
C ALA A 494 -18.23 -4.01 6.29
N HIS A 495 -19.39 -3.64 5.72
CA HIS A 495 -19.59 -2.36 5.07
C HIS A 495 -19.52 -1.19 6.07
N ALA A 496 -20.19 -1.31 7.22
CA ALA A 496 -20.14 -0.29 8.27
C ALA A 496 -18.71 -0.03 8.77
N PHE A 497 -17.94 -1.09 9.03
CA PHE A 497 -16.53 -0.94 9.42
C PHE A 497 -15.64 -0.45 8.28
N SER A 498 -15.90 -0.85 7.03
CA SER A 498 -15.20 -0.31 5.87
C SER A 498 -15.42 1.20 5.71
N GLN A 499 -16.65 1.68 5.91
CA GLN A 499 -16.96 3.12 5.95
C GLN A 499 -16.19 3.83 7.05
N TRP A 500 -16.17 3.28 8.27
CA TRP A 500 -15.41 3.85 9.38
C TRP A 500 -13.91 3.89 9.07
N GLN A 501 -13.32 2.81 8.54
CA GLN A 501 -11.90 2.76 8.18
C GLN A 501 -11.54 3.76 7.08
N CYS A 502 -12.42 3.98 6.09
CA CYS A 502 -12.26 5.06 5.12
C CYS A 502 -12.24 6.42 5.84
N CYS A 503 -13.24 6.72 6.67
CA CYS A 503 -13.29 7.97 7.45
C CYS A 503 -12.04 8.17 8.31
N MET A 504 -11.55 7.11 8.96
CA MET A 504 -10.36 7.14 9.81
C MET A 504 -9.11 7.44 9.01
N ARG A 505 -8.88 6.71 7.92
CA ARG A 505 -7.69 6.90 7.07
C ARG A 505 -7.66 8.27 6.41
N GLN A 506 -8.78 8.73 5.87
CA GLN A 506 -8.85 10.07 5.27
C GLN A 506 -8.71 11.18 6.31
N SER A 507 -9.24 11.00 7.52
CA SER A 507 -9.03 11.95 8.61
C SER A 507 -7.60 11.96 9.11
N LEU A 508 -6.91 10.81 9.16
CA LEU A 508 -5.50 10.73 9.48
C LEU A 508 -4.66 11.52 8.47
N HIS A 509 -4.90 11.34 7.17
CA HIS A 509 -4.23 12.09 6.12
C HIS A 509 -4.49 13.61 6.23
N LEU A 510 -5.73 14.01 6.52
CA LEU A 510 -6.07 15.42 6.70
C LEU A 510 -5.39 16.01 7.96
N ASN A 511 -5.37 15.25 9.06
CA ASN A 511 -4.67 15.63 10.29
C ASN A 511 -3.18 15.86 10.01
N GLN A 512 -2.51 14.92 9.32
CA GLN A 512 -1.11 15.04 8.90
C GLN A 512 -0.87 16.27 8.02
N LEU A 513 -1.73 16.51 7.01
CA LEU A 513 -1.61 17.68 6.13
C LEU A 513 -1.71 18.98 6.93
N LEU A 514 -2.60 19.02 7.92
CA LEU A 514 -2.79 20.13 8.85
C LEU A 514 -1.71 20.18 9.95
N CYS A 515 -0.60 19.44 9.79
CA CYS A 515 0.51 19.36 10.75
C CYS A 515 0.05 18.91 12.15
N SER A 516 -0.78 17.86 12.15
CA SER A 516 -1.24 17.06 13.29
C SER A 516 -1.80 17.88 14.46
N PRO A 517 -2.87 18.67 14.25
CA PRO A 517 -3.52 19.45 15.32
C PRO A 517 -4.15 18.56 16.42
N LEU A 518 -4.39 17.28 16.11
CA LEU A 518 -4.67 16.24 17.09
C LEU A 518 -3.54 15.21 17.07
N SER A 519 -3.25 14.60 18.22
CA SER A 519 -2.27 13.52 18.35
C SER A 519 -2.62 12.36 17.40
N GLU A 520 -1.62 11.87 16.68
CA GLU A 520 -1.80 10.70 15.82
C GLU A 520 -1.95 9.44 16.67
N PRO A 521 -3.01 8.63 16.45
CA PRO A 521 -3.19 7.37 17.13
C PRO A 521 -2.21 6.33 16.59
N GLN A 522 -1.90 5.32 17.41
CA GLN A 522 -1.23 4.12 16.92
C GLN A 522 -2.17 3.37 15.97
N CYS A 523 -1.83 3.30 14.69
CA CYS A 523 -2.62 2.67 13.65
C CYS A 523 -2.88 1.20 13.95
N VAL A 524 -1.91 0.51 14.55
CA VAL A 524 -2.08 -0.88 14.98
C VAL A 524 -3.20 -1.06 16.02
N ARG A 525 -3.48 -0.03 16.82
CA ARG A 525 -4.52 -0.04 17.86
C ARG A 525 -5.88 0.44 17.38
N LEU A 526 -6.01 0.89 16.12
CA LEU A 526 -7.27 1.44 15.63
C LEU A 526 -8.32 0.37 15.37
N TYR A 527 -7.91 -0.83 14.96
CA TYR A 527 -8.84 -1.81 14.42
C TYR A 527 -8.26 -3.24 14.48
N CYS A 528 -9.11 -4.21 14.81
CA CYS A 528 -8.81 -5.63 14.66
C CYS A 528 -10.06 -6.31 14.10
N GLY A 529 -10.06 -6.57 12.79
CA GLY A 529 -11.22 -7.04 12.03
C GLY A 529 -11.90 -8.27 12.62
N PRO A 530 -11.17 -9.38 12.84
CA PRO A 530 -11.74 -10.60 13.38
C PRO A 530 -12.47 -10.38 14.71
N LEU A 531 -11.87 -9.61 15.61
CA LEU A 531 -12.45 -9.30 16.91
C LEU A 531 -13.66 -8.35 16.79
N LEU A 532 -13.54 -7.27 16.03
CA LEU A 532 -14.61 -6.27 15.91
C LEU A 532 -15.86 -6.84 15.24
N HIS A 533 -15.71 -7.74 14.27
CA HIS A 533 -16.83 -8.44 13.65
C HIS A 533 -17.55 -9.38 14.62
N ARG A 534 -16.82 -10.07 15.50
CA ARG A 534 -17.39 -10.86 16.61
C ARG A 534 -18.09 -9.99 17.64
N LEU A 535 -17.51 -8.83 17.95
CA LEU A 535 -18.06 -7.87 18.91
C LEU A 535 -19.33 -7.17 18.40
N ALA A 536 -19.60 -7.16 17.10
CA ALA A 536 -20.75 -6.48 16.52
C ALA A 536 -22.08 -7.26 16.74
N ASP A 537 -22.24 -7.87 17.92
CA ASP A 537 -23.40 -8.62 18.38
C ASP A 537 -23.93 -8.02 19.69
N GLU A 538 -25.25 -7.84 19.78
CA GLU A 538 -25.87 -7.10 20.87
C GLU A 538 -25.66 -7.77 22.23
N ASP A 539 -25.81 -9.10 22.30
CA ASP A 539 -25.66 -9.85 23.54
C ASP A 539 -24.21 -9.88 24.00
N THR A 540 -23.28 -10.07 23.05
CA THR A 540 -21.83 -9.99 23.30
C THR A 540 -21.44 -8.63 23.87
N ILE A 541 -21.92 -7.53 23.26
CA ILE A 541 -21.69 -6.16 23.75
C ILE A 541 -22.22 -6.00 25.18
N LYS A 542 -23.46 -6.42 25.46
CA LYS A 542 -24.07 -6.31 26.79
C LYS A 542 -23.28 -7.10 27.83
N GLN A 543 -22.80 -8.29 27.49
CA GLN A 543 -22.00 -9.12 28.40
C GLN A 543 -20.66 -8.48 28.73
N LEU A 544 -19.95 -7.93 27.74
CA LEU A 544 -18.67 -7.26 27.94
C LEU A 544 -18.80 -5.95 28.71
N GLN A 545 -19.85 -5.16 28.46
CA GLN A 545 -20.08 -3.92 29.21
C GLN A 545 -20.26 -4.18 30.72
N LYS A 546 -20.76 -5.36 31.12
CA LYS A 546 -20.89 -5.76 32.52
C LYS A 546 -19.55 -6.07 33.19
N THR A 547 -18.48 -6.33 32.44
CA THR A 547 -17.17 -6.64 33.01
C THR A 547 -16.28 -5.41 33.19
N LEU A 548 -16.62 -4.27 32.58
CA LEU A 548 -15.87 -3.03 32.72
C LEU A 548 -15.80 -2.57 34.19
N ARG A 549 -14.61 -2.22 34.67
CA ARG A 549 -14.33 -1.71 36.02
C ARG A 549 -13.37 -0.52 35.96
N GLY A 550 -13.26 0.23 37.06
CA GLY A 550 -12.29 1.32 37.22
C GLY A 550 -12.29 2.34 36.09
N GLU A 551 -11.10 2.73 35.65
CA GLU A 551 -10.87 3.74 34.61
C GLU A 551 -11.51 3.35 33.26
N LYS A 552 -11.52 2.06 32.91
CA LYS A 552 -12.16 1.55 31.68
C LYS A 552 -13.66 1.82 31.65
N LYS A 553 -14.33 1.66 32.80
CA LYS A 553 -15.77 1.95 32.93
C LYS A 553 -16.05 3.45 32.78
N GLU A 554 -15.21 4.30 33.36
CA GLU A 554 -15.34 5.75 33.24
C GLU A 554 -15.08 6.23 31.81
N LEU A 555 -14.02 5.72 31.17
CA LEU A 555 -13.73 6.01 29.76
C LEU A 555 -14.88 5.57 28.85
N SER A 556 -15.42 4.36 29.05
CA SER A 556 -16.59 3.89 28.30
C SER A 556 -17.81 4.81 28.45
N LYS A 557 -18.03 5.34 29.66
CA LYS A 557 -19.11 6.30 29.92
C LYS A 557 -18.87 7.63 29.19
N ASN A 558 -17.66 8.19 29.28
CA ASN A 558 -17.29 9.42 28.57
C ASN A 558 -17.49 9.29 27.05
N LEU A 559 -17.03 8.18 26.47
CA LEU A 559 -17.21 7.86 25.05
C LEU A 559 -18.69 7.81 24.64
N LYS A 560 -19.54 7.17 25.46
CA LYS A 560 -20.99 7.11 25.19
C LYS A 560 -21.66 8.48 25.26
N THR A 561 -21.28 9.32 26.22
CA THR A 561 -21.82 10.68 26.36
C THR A 561 -21.54 11.54 25.12
N ILE A 562 -20.35 11.43 24.54
CA ILE A 562 -19.96 12.21 23.34
C ILE A 562 -20.79 11.81 22.10
N LEU A 563 -21.19 10.54 22.00
CA LEU A 563 -21.92 10.02 20.84
C LEU A 563 -23.43 10.17 20.95
N ASN A 564 -23.95 10.30 22.17
CA ASN A 564 -25.33 10.64 22.47
C ASN A 564 -25.34 11.92 23.32
N PRO A 565 -25.01 13.09 22.75
CA PRO A 565 -25.24 14.32 23.47
C PRO A 565 -26.73 14.36 23.79
N THR A 566 -27.06 14.31 25.08
CA THR A 566 -28.40 14.68 25.53
C THR A 566 -28.66 16.02 24.88
N THR A 567 -29.77 16.15 24.16
CA THR A 567 -30.28 17.45 23.74
C THR A 567 -30.43 18.26 25.02
N ALA A 568 -29.42 19.07 25.34
CA ALA A 568 -29.58 20.14 26.29
C ALA A 568 -30.60 21.07 25.64
N GLU A 569 -31.80 21.08 26.21
CA GLU A 569 -32.73 22.18 26.07
C GLU A 569 -31.95 23.47 26.34
N ASP A 570 -31.91 24.35 25.34
CA ASP A 570 -32.18 25.78 25.47
C ASP A 570 -32.45 26.39 24.07
#